data_AF-A0A161MHQ0-F1
#
_entry.id   AF-A0A161MHQ0-F1
#
_cell.length_a   1.000
_cell.length_b   1.000
_cell.length_c   1.000
_cell.angle_alpha   90.00
_cell.angle_beta   90.00
_cell.angle_gamma   90.00
#
_symmetry.space_group_name_H-M   'P 1'
#
loop_
_entity.id
_entity.type
_entity.pdbx_description
1 polymer ?
#
loop_
_entity_poly.entity_id
_entity_poly.type
_entity_poly.pdbx_seq_one_letter_code
_entity_poly.pdbx_strand_id
1 'polypeptide(L)' 'RNSEVEMIEVPTKVVNKEKNTSGKLSLPSSVFASEYEEKVGLLNKAAPKSGLQLDLDPDIVAAMDEDFDLF' A
#
# COMPACT_ATOMS: atom_id res chain seq x y z
N ARG A 1 35.64 13.02 13.65
CA ARG A 1 35.80 13.04 12.17
C ARG A 1 34.43 13.39 11.62
N ASN A 2 34.28 14.57 11.03
CA ASN A 2 33.02 15.00 10.44
C ASN A 2 32.90 14.34 9.07
N SER A 3 31.75 13.72 8.80
CA SER A 3 31.42 13.13 7.50
C SER A 3 30.81 14.23 6.66
N GLU A 4 31.61 14.84 5.78
CA GLU A 4 31.13 15.89 4.88
C GLU A 4 30.34 15.22 3.75
N VAL A 5 29.04 15.48 3.69
CA VAL A 5 28.16 14.91 2.68
C VAL A 5 28.24 15.81 1.45
N GLU A 6 28.99 15.38 0.44
CA GLU A 6 29.02 16.07 -0.85
C GLU A 6 27.70 15.85 -1.60
N MET A 7 26.99 16.94 -1.90
CA MET A 7 25.81 16.88 -2.74
C MET A 7 26.25 16.83 -4.21
N ILE A 8 25.92 15.73 -4.89
CA ILE A 8 26.17 15.57 -6.32
C ILE A 8 25.14 16.42 -7.08
N GLU A 9 25.59 17.45 -7.79
CA GLU A 9 24.73 18.26 -8.65
C GLU A 9 24.24 17.42 -9.83
N VAL A 10 22.93 17.17 -9.85
CA VAL A 10 22.26 16.50 -10.96
C VAL A 10 22.17 17.50 -12.11
N PRO A 11 22.64 17.17 -13.33
CA PRO A 11 22.55 18.10 -14.45
C PRO A 11 21.08 18.37 -14.78
N THR A 12 20.58 19.52 -14.34
CA THR A 12 19.28 20.03 -14.78
C THR A 12 19.44 20.44 -16.23
N LYS A 13 19.02 19.57 -17.16
CA LYS A 13 18.81 19.97 -18.55
C LYS A 13 17.86 21.17 -18.54
N VAL A 14 18.38 22.36 -18.83
CA VAL A 14 17.57 23.55 -19.06
C VAL A 14 16.87 23.35 -20.39
N VAL A 15 15.70 22.70 -20.35
CA VAL A 15 14.83 22.54 -21.51
C VAL A 15 14.14 23.88 -21.73
N ASN A 16 14.46 24.52 -22.85
CA ASN A 16 13.75 25.70 -23.34
C ASN A 16 12.25 25.39 -23.44
N LYS A 17 11.43 26.08 -22.65
CA LYS A 17 9.97 25.98 -22.71
C LYS A 17 9.44 26.75 -23.94
N GLU A 18 9.56 26.14 -25.10
CA GLU A 18 8.67 26.48 -26.21
C GLU A 18 7.24 26.13 -25.78
N LYS A 19 6.34 27.13 -25.75
CA LYS A 19 4.92 26.94 -25.45
C LYS A 19 4.21 26.28 -26.64
N ASN A 20 4.53 25.02 -26.89
CA ASN A 20 3.71 24.17 -27.76
C ASN A 20 2.44 23.79 -26.99
N THR A 21 1.30 24.38 -27.37
CA THR A 21 -0.02 24.05 -26.80
C THR A 21 -0.50 22.64 -27.18
N SER A 22 0.33 21.85 -27.87
CA SER A 22 0.11 20.43 -28.17
C SER A 22 0.45 19.47 -27.01
N GLY A 23 0.86 19.99 -25.85
CA GLY A 23 1.29 19.19 -24.68
C GLY A 23 0.34 19.16 -23.49
N LYS A 24 -0.93 19.59 -23.64
CA LYS A 24 -1.89 19.50 -22.53
C LYS A 24 -2.39 18.06 -22.40
N LEU A 25 -1.60 17.25 -21.70
CA LEU A 25 -1.93 15.86 -21.36
C LEU A 25 -3.21 15.86 -20.52
N SER A 26 -4.35 15.58 -21.16
CA SER A 26 -5.64 15.47 -20.50
C SER A 26 -5.72 14.11 -19.83
N LEU A 27 -5.19 14.00 -18.62
CA LEU A 27 -5.31 12.79 -17.82
C LEU A 27 -6.71 12.73 -17.19
N PRO A 28 -7.35 11.55 -17.17
CA PRO A 28 -8.58 11.36 -16.42
C PRO A 28 -8.33 11.55 -14.92
N SER A 29 -9.35 12.00 -14.19
CA SER A 29 -9.27 12.29 -12.75
C SER A 29 -8.76 11.10 -11.92
N SER A 30 -8.95 9.86 -12.41
CA SER A 30 -8.42 8.64 -11.80
C SER A 30 -6.89 8.57 -11.71
N VAL A 31 -6.15 9.38 -12.48
CA VAL A 31 -4.67 9.41 -12.41
C VAL A 31 -4.18 10.31 -11.28
N PHE A 32 -5.04 11.20 -10.79
CA PHE A 32 -4.70 12.07 -9.67
C PHE A 32 -5.02 11.38 -8.35
N ALA A 33 -4.32 11.81 -7.30
CA ALA A 33 -4.65 11.38 -5.94
C ALA A 33 -6.08 11.79 -5.58
N SER A 34 -6.72 10.98 -4.73
CA SER A 34 -8.01 11.31 -4.12
C SER A 34 -7.97 12.67 -3.42
N GLU A 35 -9.06 13.44 -3.49
CA GLU A 35 -9.21 14.70 -2.73
C GLU A 35 -9.24 14.48 -1.21
N TYR A 36 -9.55 13.25 -0.78
CA TYR A 36 -9.66 12.85 0.61
C TYR A 36 -8.56 11.86 1.00
N GLU A 37 -8.03 12.02 2.21
CA GLU A 37 -7.09 11.07 2.81
C GLU A 37 -7.83 10.04 3.65
N GLU A 38 -7.59 8.76 3.36
CA GLU A 38 -8.18 7.67 4.12
C GLU A 38 -7.54 7.54 5.51
N LYS A 39 -8.34 7.16 6.52
CA LYS A 39 -7.87 6.99 7.91
C LYS A 39 -6.72 5.97 8.05
N VAL A 40 -6.64 5.01 7.12
CA VAL A 40 -5.60 3.98 7.09
C VAL A 40 -5.02 3.89 5.68
N GLY A 41 -3.69 3.86 5.58
CA GLY A 41 -3.02 3.75 4.28
C GLY A 41 -3.24 2.40 3.60
N LEU A 42 -3.04 2.38 2.27
CA LEU A 42 -3.13 1.18 1.42
C LEU A 42 -2.33 0.00 1.97
N LEU A 43 -1.16 0.24 2.57
CA LEU A 43 -0.33 -0.79 3.18
C LEU A 43 -1.06 -1.51 4.32
N ASN A 44 -1.77 -0.78 5.16
CA ASN A 44 -2.53 -1.34 6.27
C ASN A 44 -3.78 -2.08 5.79
N LYS A 45 -4.42 -1.59 4.72
CA LYS A 45 -5.55 -2.30 4.07
C LYS A 45 -5.11 -3.60 3.39
N ALA A 46 -3.90 -3.62 2.84
CA ALA A 46 -3.32 -4.77 2.17
C ALA A 46 -2.65 -5.76 3.14
N ALA A 47 -2.57 -5.43 4.43
CA ALA A 47 -2.06 -6.34 5.43
C ALA A 47 -2.95 -7.60 5.47
N PRO A 48 -2.37 -8.81 5.37
CA PRO A 48 -3.12 -10.04 5.58
C PRO A 48 -3.84 -9.96 6.94
N LYS A 49 -5.09 -10.43 7.01
CA LYS A 49 -5.82 -10.48 8.29
C LYS A 49 -4.93 -11.22 9.30
N SER A 50 -4.64 -10.56 10.42
CA SER A 50 -3.75 -11.09 11.45
C SER A 50 -4.36 -12.33 12.09
N GLY A 51 -3.59 -13.41 12.14
CA GLY A 51 -3.96 -14.67 12.80
C GLY A 51 -4.27 -15.80 11.83
N LEU A 52 -4.29 -17.03 12.36
CA LEU A 52 -4.82 -18.18 11.65
C LEU A 52 -6.33 -17.98 11.51
N GLN A 53 -6.83 -17.91 10.28
CA GLN A 53 -8.28 -17.94 10.01
C GLN A 53 -8.77 -19.34 10.34
N LEU A 54 -8.98 -19.60 11.62
CA LEU A 54 -9.62 -20.80 12.12
C LEU A 54 -11.12 -20.63 11.87
N ASP A 55 -11.50 -20.70 10.60
CA ASP A 55 -12.88 -20.98 10.20
C ASP A 55 -13.11 -22.46 10.59
N LEU A 56 -13.28 -22.67 11.89
CA LEU A 56 -13.35 -24.00 12.46
C LEU A 56 -14.75 -24.53 12.14
N ASP A 57 -14.82 -25.46 11.19
CA ASP A 57 -16.09 -26.03 10.75
C ASP A 57 -16.82 -26.58 11.98
N PRO A 58 -18.09 -26.20 12.21
CA PRO A 58 -18.87 -26.68 13.36
C PRO A 58 -18.86 -28.19 13.48
N ASP A 59 -18.84 -28.90 12.35
CA ASP A 59 -18.77 -30.37 12.30
C ASP A 59 -17.40 -30.91 12.78
N ILE A 60 -16.30 -30.21 12.46
CA ILE A 60 -14.95 -30.55 12.94
C ILE A 60 -14.82 -30.21 14.43
N VAL A 61 -15.37 -29.07 14.86
CA VAL A 61 -15.41 -28.68 16.29
C VAL A 61 -16.19 -29.68 17.12
N ALA A 62 -17.39 -30.07 16.67
CA ALA A 62 -18.24 -31.01 17.37
C ALA A 62 -17.57 -32.39 17.49
N ALA A 63 -16.96 -32.88 16.42
CA ALA A 63 -16.21 -34.14 16.45
C ALA A 63 -15.04 -34.09 17.44
N MET A 64 -14.34 -32.96 17.54
CA MET A 64 -13.26 -32.79 18.51
C MET A 64 -13.78 -32.68 19.96
N ASP A 65 -14.91 -32.02 20.20
CA ASP A 65 -15.50 -31.86 21.54
C ASP A 65 -16.03 -33.22 22.08
N GLU A 66 -16.47 -34.11 21.20
CA GLU A 66 -16.92 -35.48 21.53
C GLU A 66 -15.78 -36.46 21.88
N ASP A 67 -14.52 -36.14 21.55
CA ASP A 67 -13.33 -36.98 21.83
C ASP A 67 -12.61 -36.62 23.15
N PHE A 68 -13.02 -35.54 23.85
CA PHE A 68 -12.50 -35.19 25.17
C PHE A 68 -13.31 -35.87 26.27
N ASP A 69 -13.06 -37.16 26.49
CA ASP A 69 -13.37 -37.77 27.78
C ASP A 69 -12.54 -37.05 28.85
N LEU A 70 -13.16 -36.11 29.57
CA LEU A 70 -12.55 -35.41 30.69
C LEU A 70 -12.38 -36.42 31.84
N PHE A 71 -11.23 -37.09 31.86
CA PHE A 71 -10.81 -37.99 32.95
C PHE A 71 -10.68 -37.25 34.29
#